data_AF-A0A7V9DGU4-F1
#
_entry.id   AF-A0A7V9DGU4-F1
#
_cell.length_a   1.000
_cell.length_b   1.000
_cell.length_c   1.000
_cell.angle_alpha   90.00
_cell.angle_beta   90.00
_cell.angle_gamma   90.00
#
_symmetry.space_group_name_H-M   'P 1'
#
loop_
_entity.id
_entity.type
_entity.pdbx_description
1 polymer ?
#
loop_
_entity_poly.entity_id
_entity_poly.type
_entity_poly.pdbx_seq_one_letter_code
_entity_poly.pdbx_strand_id
1 'polypeptide(L)'
;MDGRLQQESLSGSWLSTRLGIGTHRLDAMRRAGELLGVRRPGGHDYLYPAWQFAADGKPLPVISRLVPAARAAGLSDERLYEVLVSRAGISGDGCLADALRAGRDEYVLGVIRGPER
;
A
#
# COMPACT_ATOMS: atom_id res chain seq x y z
N MET A 1 5.42 6.48 -14.65
CA MET A 1 4.68 6.64 -13.37
C MET A 1 5.60 6.48 -12.14
N ASP A 2 6.90 6.67 -12.30
CA ASP A 2 7.93 6.09 -11.43
C ASP A 2 8.45 7.08 -10.38
N GLY A 3 8.32 8.39 -10.65
CA GLY A 3 8.75 9.45 -9.73
C GLY A 3 7.85 9.61 -8.51
N ARG A 4 6.54 9.35 -8.65
CA ARG A 4 5.59 9.51 -7.55
C ARG A 4 5.73 8.39 -6.50
N LEU A 5 5.82 7.14 -6.97
CA LEU A 5 6.07 5.98 -6.10
C LEU A 5 7.36 6.18 -5.28
N GLN A 6 8.44 6.68 -5.88
CA GLN A 6 9.70 6.90 -5.16
C GLN A 6 9.67 8.05 -4.16
N GLN A 7 8.93 9.12 -4.43
CA GLN A 7 8.81 10.26 -3.51
C GLN A 7 7.88 9.97 -2.34
N GLU A 8 6.82 9.20 -2.58
CA GLU A 8 5.80 8.88 -1.59
C GLU A 8 6.08 7.56 -0.87
N SER A 9 7.10 6.79 -1.26
CA SER A 9 7.44 5.51 -0.64
C SER A 9 8.78 5.52 0.07
N LEU A 10 8.87 4.64 1.06
CA LEU A 10 10.01 4.44 1.93
C LEU A 10 10.73 3.16 1.53
N SER A 11 12.05 3.16 1.65
CA SER A 11 12.85 1.95 1.42
C SER A 11 12.71 0.97 2.58
N GLY A 12 12.80 -0.34 2.29
CA GLY A 12 12.76 -1.37 3.33
C GLY A 12 13.83 -1.20 4.41
N SER A 13 15.02 -0.72 4.04
CA SER A 13 16.10 -0.43 4.99
C SER A 13 15.73 0.71 5.95
N TRP A 14 15.12 1.79 5.46
CA TRP A 14 14.66 2.88 6.33
C TRP A 14 13.51 2.43 7.23
N LEU A 15 12.58 1.65 6.69
CA LEU A 15 11.44 1.15 7.45
C LEU A 15 11.85 0.17 8.56
N SER A 16 12.83 -0.70 8.29
CA SER A 16 13.43 -1.61 9.28
C SER A 16 14.05 -0.82 10.43
N THR A 17 14.85 0.20 10.12
CA THR A 17 15.45 1.10 11.12
C THR A 17 14.40 1.87 11.90
N ARG A 18 13.39 2.45 11.22
CA ARG A 18 12.36 3.27 11.85
C ARG A 18 11.46 2.47 12.80
N LEU A 19 11.06 1.27 12.39
CA LEU A 19 10.24 0.38 13.21
C LEU A 19 11.07 -0.37 14.26
N GLY A 20 12.40 -0.30 14.19
CA GLY A 20 13.30 -1.10 15.03
C GLY A 20 13.14 -2.61 14.80
N ILE A 21 12.67 -3.02 13.62
CA ILE A 21 12.48 -4.43 13.26
C ILE A 21 13.57 -4.88 12.30
N GLY A 22 14.07 -6.10 12.48
CA GLY A 22 15.00 -6.69 11.53
C GLY A 22 14.35 -6.95 10.16
N THR A 23 15.15 -6.97 9.10
CA THR A 23 14.71 -7.21 7.71
C THR A 23 13.87 -8.48 7.57
N HIS A 24 14.19 -9.52 8.36
CA HIS A 24 13.43 -10.78 8.38
C HIS A 24 11.99 -10.59 8.88
N ARG A 25 11.80 -9.73 9.89
CA ARG A 25 10.46 -9.42 10.41
C ARG A 25 9.69 -8.52 9.44
N LEU A 26 10.37 -7.56 8.81
CA LEU A 26 9.76 -6.76 7.76
C LEU A 26 9.28 -7.63 6.58
N ASP A 27 10.10 -8.59 6.15
CA ASP A 27 9.75 -9.53 5.09
C ASP A 27 8.60 -10.48 5.51
N ALA A 28 8.57 -10.93 6.77
CA ALA A 28 7.45 -11.70 7.31
C ALA A 28 6.13 -10.92 7.27
N MET A 29 6.14 -9.64 7.70
CA MET A 29 4.95 -8.77 7.65
C MET A 29 4.47 -8.55 6.21
N ARG A 30 5.40 -8.31 5.28
CA ARG A 30 5.09 -8.20 3.84
C ARG A 30 4.49 -9.50 3.28
N ARG A 31 5.04 -10.65 3.64
CA ARG A 31 4.51 -11.97 3.21
C ARG A 31 3.13 -12.24 3.80
N ALA A 32 2.93 -11.90 5.08
CA ALA A 32 1.64 -12.02 5.76
C ALA A 32 0.56 -11.08 5.18
N GLY A 33 0.96 -10.09 4.38
CA GLY A 33 0.05 -9.07 3.86
C GLY A 33 -0.27 -7.98 4.89
N GLU A 34 0.53 -7.84 5.94
CA GLU A 34 0.42 -6.74 6.90
C GLU A 34 0.96 -5.43 6.34
N LEU A 35 1.82 -5.52 5.32
CA LEU A 35 2.44 -4.38 4.64
C LEU A 35 2.29 -4.52 3.13
N LEU A 36 2.01 -3.40 2.47
CA LEU A 36 2.06 -3.30 1.03
C LEU A 36 3.50 -2.98 0.60
N GLY A 37 4.17 -3.98 0.03
CA GLY A 37 5.47 -3.84 -0.60
C GLY A 37 5.34 -3.83 -2.12
N VAL A 38 5.55 -2.67 -2.73
CA VAL A 38 5.46 -2.48 -4.19
C VAL A 38 6.85 -2.65 -4.78
N ARG A 39 6.99 -3.50 -5.81
CA ARG A 39 8.27 -3.67 -6.47
C ARG A 39 8.61 -2.40 -7.26
N ARG A 40 9.83 -1.89 -7.11
CA ARG A 40 10.28 -0.74 -7.89
C ARG A 40 10.38 -1.15 -9.37
N PRO A 41 9.79 -0.40 -10.31
CA PRO A 41 9.98 -0.63 -11.73
C PRO A 41 11.47 -0.46 -12.08
N GLY A 42 12.05 -1.50 -12.70
CA GLY A 42 13.48 -1.54 -13.03
C GLY A 42 14.43 -1.86 -11.86
N GLY A 43 13.91 -2.27 -10.69
CA GLY A 43 14.71 -2.64 -9.52
C GLY A 43 14.28 -3.95 -8.86
N HIS A 44 15.15 -4.47 -7.98
CA HIS A 44 14.83 -5.61 -7.12
C HIS A 44 14.32 -5.19 -5.73
N ASP A 45 14.38 -3.90 -5.43
CA ASP A 45 13.93 -3.35 -4.16
C ASP A 45 12.40 -3.23 -4.08
N TYR A 46 11.91 -3.43 -2.86
CA TYR A 46 10.54 -3.16 -2.49
C TYR A 46 10.44 -1.78 -1.85
N LEU A 47 9.48 -1.00 -2.35
CA LEU A 47 9.11 0.30 -1.84
C LEU A 47 7.82 0.16 -1.01
N TYR A 48 7.80 0.84 0.12
CA TYR A 48 6.68 0.83 1.06
C TYR A 48 6.03 2.19 1.07
N PRO A 49 4.85 2.37 0.45
CA PRO A 49 4.21 3.67 0.38
C PRO A 49 3.97 4.27 1.77
N ALA A 50 4.35 5.54 1.96
CA ALA A 50 4.29 6.24 3.24
C ALA A 50 2.84 6.46 3.72
N TRP A 51 1.88 6.56 2.80
CA TRP A 51 0.46 6.71 3.12
C TRP A 51 -0.11 5.49 3.85
N GLN A 52 0.53 4.32 3.78
CA GLN A 52 0.11 3.13 4.51
C GLN A 52 0.44 3.23 6.01
N PHE A 53 1.26 4.21 6.42
CA PHE A 53 1.64 4.44 7.81
C PHE A 53 0.86 5.62 8.39
N ALA A 54 0.38 5.44 9.62
CA ALA A 54 -0.19 6.52 10.43
C ALA A 54 0.90 7.54 10.82
N ALA A 55 0.48 8.66 11.41
CA ALA A 55 1.40 9.68 11.93
C ALA A 55 2.40 9.10 12.95
N ASP A 56 1.97 8.12 13.75
CA ASP A 56 2.79 7.33 14.68
C ASP A 56 3.84 6.42 14.01
N GLY A 57 3.86 6.35 12.67
CA GLY A 57 4.78 5.50 11.91
C GLY A 57 4.41 4.02 11.90
N LYS A 58 3.28 3.63 12.48
CA LYS A 58 2.74 2.27 12.43
C LYS A 58 1.90 2.06 11.16
N PRO A 59 1.93 0.86 10.54
CA PRO A 59 1.06 0.57 9.42
C PRO A 59 -0.41 0.66 9.85
N LEU A 60 -1.26 1.17 8.96
CA LEU A 60 -2.68 1.28 9.20
C LEU A 60 -3.28 -0.14 9.33
N PRO A 61 -4.16 -0.38 10.32
CA PRO A 61 -4.75 -1.71 10.55
C PRO A 61 -5.60 -2.18 9.36
N VAL A 62 -6.06 -1.27 8.51
CA VAL A 62 -6.74 -1.60 7.26
C VAL A 62 -5.83 -2.33 6.26
N ILE A 63 -4.51 -2.09 6.26
CA ILE A 63 -3.57 -2.70 5.31
C ILE A 63 -3.53 -4.22 5.47
N SER A 64 -3.50 -4.70 6.73
CA SER A 64 -3.54 -6.13 7.04
C SER A 64 -4.83 -6.82 6.61
N ARG A 65 -5.87 -6.07 6.25
CA ARG A 65 -7.13 -6.58 5.67
C ARG A 65 -7.17 -6.36 4.15
N LEU A 66 -6.62 -5.24 3.68
CA LEU A 66 -6.66 -4.80 2.29
C LEU A 66 -5.77 -5.67 1.39
N VAL A 67 -4.51 -5.90 1.78
CA VAL A 67 -3.57 -6.70 0.99
C VAL A 67 -4.04 -8.14 0.82
N PRO A 68 -4.42 -8.88 1.89
CA PRO A 68 -4.94 -10.23 1.69
C PRO A 68 -6.27 -10.25 0.95
N ALA A 69 -7.15 -9.26 1.11
CA ALA A 69 -8.39 -9.16 0.33
C ALA A 69 -8.12 -8.96 -1.16
N ALA A 70 -7.17 -8.08 -1.51
CA ALA A 70 -6.75 -7.87 -2.89
C ALA A 70 -6.14 -9.14 -3.48
N ARG A 71 -5.24 -9.81 -2.75
CA ARG A 71 -4.64 -11.09 -3.19
C ARG A 71 -5.70 -12.18 -3.36
N ALA A 72 -6.69 -12.25 -2.47
CA ALA A 72 -7.82 -13.18 -2.59
C ALA A 72 -8.69 -12.88 -3.82
N ALA A 73 -8.78 -11.62 -4.24
CA ALA A 73 -9.43 -11.18 -5.47
C ALA A 73 -8.54 -11.33 -6.73
N GLY A 74 -7.33 -11.87 -6.60
CA GLY A 74 -6.38 -12.04 -7.71
C GLY A 74 -5.59 -10.77 -8.09
N LEU A 75 -5.68 -9.70 -7.30
CA LEU A 75 -4.89 -8.49 -7.51
C LEU A 75 -3.49 -8.63 -6.87
N SER A 76 -2.45 -8.41 -7.67
CA SER A 76 -1.07 -8.32 -7.19
C SER A 76 -0.84 -7.03 -6.40
N ASP A 77 0.17 -7.01 -5.52
CA ASP A 77 0.53 -5.85 -4.70
C ASP A 77 0.79 -4.58 -5.55
N GLU A 78 1.42 -4.75 -6.72
CA GLU A 78 1.65 -3.67 -7.70
C GLU A 78 0.34 -3.12 -8.27
N ARG A 79 -0.58 -4.00 -8.67
CA ARG A 79 -1.91 -3.61 -9.17
C ARG A 79 -2.74 -2.94 -8.09
N LEU A 80 -2.70 -3.44 -6.86
CA LEU A 80 -3.35 -2.81 -5.72
C LEU A 80 -2.82 -1.39 -5.53
N TYR A 81 -1.50 -1.21 -5.53
CA TYR A 81 -0.90 0.11 -5.47
C TYR A 81 -1.38 1.01 -6.60
N GLU A 82 -1.34 0.53 -7.86
CA GLU A 82 -1.82 1.29 -9.01
C GLU A 82 -3.27 1.74 -8.83
N VAL A 83 -4.17 0.85 -8.42
CA VAL A 83 -5.58 1.21 -8.16
C VAL A 83 -5.67 2.26 -7.06
N LEU A 84 -4.88 2.14 -5.98
CA LEU A 84 -4.91 3.06 -4.85
C LEU A 84 -4.38 4.46 -5.17
N VAL A 85 -3.36 4.56 -6.03
CA VAL A 85 -2.78 5.84 -6.46
C VAL A 85 -3.35 6.36 -7.77
N SER A 86 -4.07 5.51 -8.51
CA SER A 86 -4.83 5.93 -9.67
C SER A 86 -5.92 6.88 -9.21
N ARG A 87 -6.03 8.03 -9.86
CA ARG A 87 -7.12 8.98 -9.58
C ARG A 87 -8.43 8.25 -9.84
N ALA A 88 -9.30 8.23 -8.85
CA ALA A 88 -10.67 7.75 -9.00
C ALA A 88 -11.45 8.75 -9.87
N GLY A 89 -11.24 8.72 -11.19
CA GLY A 89 -12.04 9.42 -12.19
C GLY A 89 -12.02 10.95 -12.17
N ILE A 90 -12.63 11.52 -13.22
CA ILE A 90 -12.54 12.91 -13.70
C ILE A 90 -13.08 13.98 -12.72
N SER A 91 -13.68 13.60 -11.59
CA SER A 91 -14.37 14.53 -10.68
C SER A 91 -13.96 14.43 -9.20
N GLY A 92 -13.02 13.56 -8.83
CA GLY A 92 -12.62 13.34 -7.44
C GLY A 92 -11.31 14.04 -7.07
N ASP A 93 -11.37 14.97 -6.13
CA ASP A 93 -10.21 15.58 -5.49
C ASP A 93 -9.56 14.53 -4.54
N GLY A 94 -8.76 13.59 -5.10
CA GLY A 94 -7.98 12.64 -4.31
C GLY A 94 -7.82 11.24 -4.91
N CYS A 95 -6.75 10.55 -4.52
CA CYS A 95 -6.53 9.13 -4.82
C CYS A 95 -7.19 8.26 -3.73
N LEU A 96 -7.45 6.97 -4.00
CA LEU A 96 -7.98 6.04 -2.99
C LEU A 96 -7.06 5.92 -1.75
N ALA A 97 -5.75 6.11 -1.93
CA ALA A 97 -4.79 6.23 -0.83
C ALA A 97 -5.09 7.40 0.13
N ASP A 98 -5.61 8.51 -0.38
CA ASP A 98 -6.03 9.65 0.45
C ASP A 98 -7.33 9.35 1.19
N ALA A 99 -8.25 8.64 0.55
CA ALA A 99 -9.47 8.14 1.18
C ALA A 99 -9.15 7.19 2.36
N LEU A 100 -8.17 6.29 2.20
CA LEU A 100 -7.64 5.46 3.28
C LEU A 100 -7.11 6.31 4.45
N ARG A 101 -6.34 7.37 4.16
CA ARG A 101 -5.80 8.26 5.19
C ARG A 101 -6.90 9.05 5.91
N ALA A 102 -7.97 9.37 5.20
CA ALA A 102 -9.17 10.02 5.75
C ALA A 102 -10.09 9.07 6.55
N GLY A 103 -9.71 7.79 6.73
CA GLY A 103 -10.51 6.79 7.45
C GLY A 103 -11.69 6.22 6.65
N ARG A 104 -11.69 6.37 5.32
CA ARG A 104 -12.71 5.80 4.42
C ARG A 104 -12.38 4.35 4.05
N ASP A 105 -12.00 3.55 5.04
CA ASP A 105 -11.51 2.18 4.90
C ASP A 105 -12.50 1.29 4.16
N GLU A 106 -13.78 1.36 4.56
CA GLU A 106 -14.86 0.53 4.03
C GLU A 106 -15.13 0.83 2.55
N TYR A 107 -15.06 2.10 2.15
CA TYR A 107 -15.18 2.50 0.75
C TYR A 107 -14.06 1.89 -0.09
N VAL A 108 -12.81 1.98 0.38
CA VAL A 108 -11.66 1.43 -0.35
C VAL A 108 -11.74 -0.09 -0.44
N LEU A 109 -12.09 -0.76 0.67
CA LEU A 109 -12.29 -2.22 0.68
C LEU A 109 -13.41 -2.65 -0.28
N GLY A 110 -14.50 -1.89 -0.38
CA GLY A 110 -15.58 -2.13 -1.34
C GLY A 110 -15.10 -2.05 -2.79
N VAL A 111 -14.32 -1.03 -3.13
CA VAL A 111 -13.74 -0.87 -4.48
C VAL A 111 -12.79 -2.01 -4.82
N ILE A 112 -11.93 -2.44 -3.89
CA ILE A 112 -10.98 -3.54 -4.13
C ILE A 112 -11.66 -4.90 -4.25
N ARG A 113 -12.76 -5.14 -3.53
CA ARG A 113 -13.53 -6.39 -3.60
C ARG A 113 -14.44 -6.48 -4.82
N GLY A 114 -14.82 -5.34 -5.40
CA GLY A 114 -15.73 -5.27 -6.53
C GLY A 114 -15.12 -4.83 -7.86
N PRO A 115 -14.02 -5.43 -8.37
CA PRO A 115 -13.63 -5.21 -9.75
C PRO A 115 -14.42 -6.18 -10.64
N GLU A 116 -15.73 -5.95 -10.79
CA GLU A 116 -16.51 -6.50 -11.90
C GLU A 116 -17.23 -5.36 -12.63
N ARG A 117 -16.63 -4.93 -13.74
CA ARG A 117 -17.39 -4.60 -14.95
C ARG A 117 -16.55 -4.76 -16.21
#